data_AF-A0A3D4UYN8-F1
#
_entry.id   AF-A0A3D4UYN8-F1
#
_cell.length_a   1.000
_cell.length_b   1.000
_cell.length_c   1.000
_cell.angle_alpha   90.00
_cell.angle_beta   90.00
_cell.angle_gamma   90.00
#
_symmetry.space_group_name_H-M   'P 1'
#
loop_
_entity.id
_entity.type
_entity.pdbx_description
1 polymer ?
#
loop_
_entity_poly.entity_id
_entity_poly.type
_entity_poly.pdbx_seq_one_letter_code
_entity_poly.pdbx_strand_id
1 'polypeptide(L)'
;MSEVKKLTQEELTSLQDLRNGYANTTNQFGQLRIEKIMLNQQLENLENYESELEKTYTDLQKKEQELVGNLNEKYGVGQLNLESGEFIPVE
;
A
#
# COMPACT_ATOMS: atom_id res chain seq x y z
N MET A 1 -0.77 63.53 22.62
CA MET A 1 -0.36 62.36 23.42
C MET A 1 -1.46 61.33 23.23
N SER A 2 -1.21 60.26 22.48
CA SER A 2 -2.23 59.23 22.25
C SER A 2 -2.55 58.53 23.56
N GLU A 3 -3.81 58.56 23.99
CA GLU A 3 -4.26 57.87 25.19
C GLU A 3 -4.08 56.35 25.02
N VAL A 4 -3.43 55.74 25.99
CA VAL A 4 -3.28 54.28 26.07
C VAL A 4 -4.64 53.67 26.38
N LYS A 5 -5.29 53.08 25.38
CA LYS A 5 -6.50 52.27 25.55
C LYS A 5 -6.09 50.86 25.98
N LYS A 6 -6.60 50.40 27.13
CA LYS A 6 -6.39 49.03 27.61
C LYS A 6 -7.53 48.13 27.11
N LEU A 7 -7.18 46.92 26.71
CA LEU A 7 -8.13 45.86 26.43
C LEU A 7 -8.86 45.48 27.71
N THR A 8 -10.14 45.12 27.58
CA THR A 8 -10.93 44.52 28.65
C THR A 8 -10.41 43.11 28.95
N GLN A 9 -10.75 42.60 30.13
CA GLN A 9 -10.36 41.25 30.53
C GLN A 9 -10.95 40.18 29.59
N GLU A 10 -12.17 40.38 29.09
CA GLU A 10 -12.81 39.49 28.12
C GLU A 10 -12.08 39.44 26.77
N GLU A 11 -11.63 40.60 26.26
CA GLU A 11 -10.86 40.66 25.02
C GLU A 11 -9.49 39.99 25.18
N LEU A 12 -8.84 40.17 26.33
CA LEU A 12 -7.57 39.49 26.64
C LEU A 12 -7.74 37.98 26.73
N THR A 13 -8.78 37.49 27.39
CA THR A 13 -9.10 36.06 27.46
C THR A 13 -9.39 35.50 26.06
N SER A 14 -10.22 36.18 25.28
CA SER A 14 -10.56 35.76 23.91
C SER A 14 -9.32 35.64 23.01
N LEU A 15 -8.38 36.58 23.13
CA LEU A 15 -7.11 36.53 22.40
C LEU A 15 -6.19 35.39 22.86
N GLN A 16 -6.18 35.10 24.16
CA GLN A 16 -5.43 33.96 24.70
C GLN A 16 -6.00 32.63 24.21
N ASP A 17 -7.33 32.48 24.21
CA ASP A 17 -8.00 31.29 23.70
C ASP A 17 -7.74 31.11 22.21
N LEU A 18 -7.82 32.18 21.42
CA LEU A 18 -7.49 32.13 20.00
C LEU A 18 -6.04 31.67 19.77
N ARG A 19 -5.08 32.24 20.51
CA ARG A 19 -3.67 31.84 20.43
C ARG A 19 -3.47 30.37 20.82
N ASN A 20 -4.12 29.92 21.88
CA ASN A 20 -4.06 28.54 22.34
C ASN A 20 -4.69 27.59 21.31
N GLY A 21 -5.80 28.01 20.69
CA GLY A 21 -6.43 27.30 19.58
C GLY A 21 -5.47 27.10 18.41
N TYR A 22 -4.83 28.17 17.92
CA TYR A 22 -3.83 28.06 16.85
C TYR A 22 -2.67 27.14 17.20
N ALA A 23 -2.12 27.25 18.42
CA ALA A 23 -1.03 26.40 18.87
C ALA A 23 -1.45 24.92 18.92
N ASN A 24 -2.63 24.63 19.45
CA ASN A 24 -3.17 23.27 19.52
C ASN A 24 -3.41 22.70 18.11
N THR A 25 -4.10 23.44 17.24
CA THR A 25 -4.36 23.02 15.87
C THR A 25 -3.07 22.77 15.10
N THR A 26 -2.06 23.64 15.24
CA THR A 26 -0.74 23.45 14.59
C THR A 26 -0.07 22.15 15.04
N ASN A 27 -0.11 21.85 16.34
CA ASN A 27 0.44 20.61 16.88
C ASN A 27 -0.30 19.38 16.34
N GLN A 28 -1.64 19.42 16.30
CA GLN A 28 -2.45 18.34 15.74
C GLN A 28 -2.17 18.13 14.25
N PHE A 29 -2.01 19.20 13.46
CA PHE A 29 -1.60 19.11 12.06
C PHE A 29 -0.22 18.47 11.90
N GLY A 30 0.73 18.78 12.78
CA GLY A 30 2.05 18.16 12.79
C GLY A 30 1.97 16.64 13.03
N GLN A 31 1.18 16.23 14.03
CA GLN A 31 0.94 14.81 14.34
C GLN A 31 0.30 14.08 13.15
N LEU A 32 -0.78 14.65 12.59
CA LEU A 32 -1.45 14.09 11.41
C LEU A 32 -0.50 13.95 10.21
N ARG A 33 0.41 14.91 10.02
CA ARG A 33 1.38 14.84 8.93
C ARG A 33 2.36 13.69 9.10
N ILE A 34 2.81 13.43 10.33
CA ILE A 34 3.69 12.30 10.65
C ILE A 34 2.96 10.98 10.39
N GLU A 35 1.73 10.84 10.89
CA GLU A 35 0.91 9.65 10.64
C GLU A 35 0.73 9.38 9.14
N LYS A 36 0.44 10.43 8.36
CA LYS A 36 0.32 10.32 6.90
C LYS A 36 1.62 9.84 6.24
N ILE A 37 2.78 10.29 6.70
CA ILE A 37 4.08 9.84 6.19
C ILE A 37 4.25 8.34 6.47
N MET A 38 3.94 7.88 7.68
CA MET A 38 4.04 6.47 8.03
C MET A 38 3.10 5.59 7.21
N LEU A 39 1.85 6.03 7.01
CA LEU A 39 0.88 5.29 6.19
C LEU A 39 1.31 5.22 4.72
N ASN A 40 1.87 6.30 4.17
CA ASN A 40 2.39 6.28 2.80
C ASN A 40 3.56 5.29 2.65
N GLN A 41 4.46 5.19 3.63
CA GLN A 41 5.54 4.20 3.62
C GLN A 41 4.99 2.76 3.69
N GLN A 42 3.94 2.53 4.47
CA GLN A 42 3.28 1.22 4.52
C GLN A 42 2.63 0.88 3.17
N LEU A 43 2.00 1.86 2.52
CA LEU A 43 1.42 1.68 1.19
C LEU A 43 2.48 1.32 0.15
N GLU A 44 3.60 2.04 0.12
CA GLU A 44 4.72 1.74 -0.79
C GLU A 44 5.26 0.30 -0.60
N ASN A 45 5.35 -0.16 0.65
CA ASN A 45 5.75 -1.55 0.93
C ASN A 45 4.73 -2.58 0.40
N LEU A 46 3.43 -2.27 0.47
CA LEU A 46 2.39 -3.14 -0.07
C LEU A 46 2.44 -3.19 -1.60
N GLU A 47 2.61 -2.05 -2.25
CA GLU A 47 2.75 -1.96 -3.72
C GLU A 47 3.97 -2.74 -4.21
N ASN A 48 5.10 -2.67 -3.49
CA ASN A 48 6.28 -3.46 -3.82
C ASN A 48 6.01 -4.96 -3.70
N TYR A 49 5.34 -5.39 -2.63
CA TYR A 49 5.00 -6.80 -2.43
C TYR A 49 4.00 -7.32 -3.47
N GLU A 50 3.02 -6.49 -3.85
CA GLU A 50 2.10 -6.80 -4.95
C GLU A 50 2.87 -7.04 -6.26
N SER A 51 3.80 -6.15 -6.61
CA SER A 51 4.63 -6.31 -7.82
C SER A 51 5.49 -7.58 -7.79
N GLU A 52 6.05 -7.95 -6.63
CA GLU A 52 6.77 -9.22 -6.46
C GLU A 52 5.88 -10.45 -6.70
N LEU A 53 4.64 -10.41 -6.21
CA LEU A 53 3.68 -11.47 -6.42
C LEU A 53 3.24 -11.57 -7.89
N GLU A 54 2.98 -10.46 -8.56
CA GLU A 54 2.64 -10.44 -9.99
C GLU A 54 3.76 -11.05 -10.85
N LYS A 55 5.01 -10.69 -10.55
CA LYS A 55 6.17 -11.26 -11.21
C LYS A 55 6.25 -12.77 -10.96
N THR A 56 6.11 -13.18 -9.70
CA THR A 56 6.14 -14.60 -9.32
C THR A 56 5.05 -15.39 -10.05
N TYR A 57 3.84 -14.85 -10.13
CA TYR A 57 2.72 -15.46 -10.83
C TYR A 57 3.02 -15.62 -12.34
N THR A 58 3.54 -14.57 -12.97
CA THR A 58 3.91 -14.60 -14.39
C THR A 58 5.02 -15.63 -14.65
N ASP A 59 6.01 -15.73 -13.76
CA ASP A 59 7.08 -16.72 -13.88
C ASP A 59 6.56 -18.16 -13.68
N LEU A 60 5.57 -18.37 -12.81
CA LEU A 60 4.88 -19.66 -12.67
C LEU A 60 4.12 -20.04 -13.94
N GLN A 61 3.39 -19.10 -14.56
CA GLN A 61 2.69 -19.36 -15.83
C GLN A 61 3.66 -19.75 -16.96
N LYS A 62 4.83 -19.09 -17.04
CA LYS A 62 5.86 -19.46 -18.02
C LYS A 62 6.39 -20.86 -17.76
N LYS A 63 6.69 -21.20 -16.50
CA LYS A 63 7.12 -22.56 -16.13
C LYS A 63 6.07 -23.60 -16.46
N GLU A 64 4.79 -23.29 -16.26
CA GLU A 64 3.68 -24.17 -16.64
C GLU A 64 3.66 -24.40 -18.15
N GLN A 65 3.75 -23.35 -18.97
CA GLN A 65 3.80 -23.47 -20.43
C GLN A 65 5.01 -24.27 -20.90
N GLU A 66 6.20 -24.01 -20.33
CA GLU A 66 7.42 -24.76 -20.61
C GLU A 66 7.26 -26.24 -20.23
N LEU A 67 6.67 -26.53 -19.08
CA LEU A 67 6.43 -27.90 -18.63
C LEU A 67 5.45 -28.62 -19.56
N VAL A 68 4.32 -28.00 -19.89
CA VAL A 68 3.32 -28.56 -20.82
C VAL A 68 3.93 -28.79 -22.20
N GLY A 69 4.74 -27.85 -22.71
CA GLY A 69 5.47 -27.99 -23.97
C GLY A 69 6.42 -29.19 -23.94
N ASN A 70 7.28 -29.27 -22.92
CA ASN A 70 8.20 -30.39 -22.72
C ASN A 70 7.48 -31.74 -22.59
N LEU A 71 6.32 -31.78 -21.94
CA LEU A 71 5.51 -32.99 -21.80
C LEU A 71 4.88 -33.40 -23.13
N ASN A 72 4.31 -32.45 -23.88
CA ASN A 72 3.74 -32.71 -25.21
C ASN A 72 4.80 -33.17 -26.21
N GLU A 73 6.02 -32.63 -26.17
CA GLU A 73 7.13 -33.08 -27.02
C GLU A 73 7.56 -34.52 -26.69
N LYS A 74 7.57 -34.88 -25.40
CA LYS A 74 8.01 -36.20 -24.95
C LYS A 74 6.96 -37.30 -25.11
N TYR A 75 5.70 -36.96 -24.93
CA TYR A 75 4.61 -37.92 -24.81
C TYR A 75 3.53 -37.79 -25.89
N GLY A 76 3.53 -36.72 -26.69
CA GLY A 76 2.51 -36.43 -27.70
C GLY A 76 1.30 -35.69 -27.13
N VAL A 77 0.23 -35.52 -27.92
CA VAL A 77 -1.03 -34.93 -27.44
C VAL A 77 -1.78 -35.99 -26.63
N GLY A 78 -2.01 -35.76 -25.34
CA GLY A 78 -2.59 -36.75 -24.44
C GLY A 78 -3.08 -36.15 -23.13
N GLN A 79 -3.93 -36.87 -22.41
CA GLN A 79 -4.29 -36.53 -21.04
C GLN A 79 -3.22 -37.08 -20.10
N LEU A 80 -2.46 -36.18 -19.47
CA LEU A 80 -1.58 -36.52 -18.36
C LEU A 80 -2.38 -36.51 -17.05
N ASN A 81 -2.44 -37.65 -16.36
CA ASN A 81 -2.95 -37.69 -14.99
C ASN A 81 -1.82 -37.34 -14.01
N LEU A 82 -1.88 -36.14 -13.43
CA LEU A 82 -0.86 -35.63 -12.49
C LEU A 82 -0.83 -36.37 -11.14
N GLU A 83 -1.89 -37.10 -10.78
CA GLU A 83 -1.97 -37.86 -9.52
C GLU A 83 -1.44 -39.29 -9.67
N SER A 84 -1.71 -39.95 -10.80
CA SER A 84 -1.22 -41.33 -11.06
C SER A 84 0.11 -41.37 -11.82
N GLY A 85 0.51 -40.27 -12.47
CA GLY A 85 1.70 -40.21 -13.33
C GLY A 85 1.52 -40.91 -14.68
N GLU A 86 0.32 -41.37 -15.00
CA GLU A 86 0.02 -42.06 -16.27
C GLU A 86 -0.33 -41.06 -17.37
N PHE A 87 0.30 -41.20 -18.53
CA PHE A 87 0.01 -40.44 -19.73
C PHE A 87 -0.85 -41.27 -20.69
N ILE A 88 -2.03 -40.77 -21.06
CA ILE A 88 -2.94 -41.40 -22.02
C ILE A 88 -2.90 -40.59 -23.33
N PRO A 89 -2.26 -41.10 -24.40
CA PRO A 89 -2.25 -40.44 -25.70
C PRO A 89 -3.66 -40.39 -26.29
N VAL A 90 -4.05 -39.26 -26.90
CA VAL A 90 -5.28 -39.20 -27.73
C VAL A 90 -4.83 -39.30 -29.19
N GLU A 91 -5.13 -40.41 -29.87
CA GLU A 91 -5.04 -40.51 -31.34
C GLU A 91 -6.10 -39.63 -32.02
#